data_AF-A0A4Q3VLD4-F1
#
_entry.id   AF-A0A4Q3VLD4-F1
#
_cell.length_a   1.000
_cell.length_b   1.000
_cell.length_c   1.000
_cell.angle_alpha   90.00
_cell.angle_beta   90.00
_cell.angle_gamma   90.00
#
_symmetry.space_group_name_H-M   'P 1'
#
loop_
_entity.id
_entity.type
_entity.pdbx_description
1 polymer ?
#
loop_
_entity_poly.entity_id
_entity_poly.type
_entity_poly.pdbx_seq_one_letter_code
_entity_poly.pdbx_strand_id
1 'polypeptide(L)' 'MNNLNPFYKIGTIGMIITACLHIVLAVVLNTSSVHTSFAIVYPSWIAFLAMGTAQMAKEKKQK' A
#
# COMPACT_ATOMS: atom_id res chain seq x y z
N MET A 1 7.87 7.82 19.78
CA MET A 1 7.41 6.96 18.67
C MET A 1 7.07 7.89 17.52
N ASN A 2 7.89 7.90 16.46
CA ASN A 2 7.78 8.89 15.39
C ASN A 2 6.38 8.84 14.75
N ASN A 3 5.64 9.95 14.80
CA ASN A 3 4.38 10.10 14.06
C ASN A 3 4.71 10.14 12.56
N LEU A 4 4.82 8.96 11.95
CA LEU A 4 4.94 8.84 10.50
C LEU A 4 3.72 9.48 9.84
N ASN A 5 3.93 10.08 8.68
CA ASN A 5 2.87 10.73 7.93
C ASN A 5 1.66 9.78 7.75
N PRO A 6 0.42 10.23 7.99
CA PRO A 6 -0.78 9.39 7.93
C PRO A 6 -0.95 8.66 6.59
N PHE A 7 -0.65 9.30 5.46
CA PHE A 7 -0.74 8.68 4.14
C PHE A 7 0.29 7.56 3.95
N TYR A 8 1.50 7.76 4.47
CA TYR A 8 2.51 6.70 4.47
C TYR A 8 2.02 5.48 5.25
N LYS A 9 1.49 5.71 6.46
CA LYS A 9 0.96 4.65 7.32
C LYS A 9 -0.21 3.89 6.68
N ILE A 10 -1.17 4.62 6.09
CA ILE A 10 -2.32 4.03 5.38
C ILE A 10 -1.83 3.19 4.19
N GLY A 11 -0.93 3.74 3.37
CA GLY A 11 -0.36 3.03 2.23
C GLY A 11 0.34 1.73 2.64
N THR A 12 1.15 1.76 3.71
CA THR A 12 1.86 0.57 4.20
C THR A 12 0.90 -0.49 4.73
N ILE A 13 -0.06 -0.10 5.58
CA ILE A 13 -1.04 -1.05 6.15
C ILE A 13 -1.90 -1.64 5.05
N GLY A 14 -2.37 -0.81 4.11
CA GLY A 14 -3.16 -1.24 2.96
C GLY A 14 -2.42 -2.24 2.07
N MET A 15 -1.13 -1.98 1.77
CA MET A 15 -0.28 -2.93 1.03
C MET A 15 -0.17 -4.28 1.74
N ILE A 16 0.09 -4.28 3.05
CA ILE A 16 0.29 -5.52 3.82
C ILE A 16 -1.00 -6.35 3.85
N ILE A 17 -2.12 -5.73 4.21
CA ILE A 17 -3.41 -6.43 4.30
C ILE A 17 -3.81 -6.96 2.92
N THR A 18 -3.65 -6.15 1.87
CA THR A 18 -3.98 -6.53 0.50
C THR A 18 -3.09 -7.68 0.01
N ALA A 19 -1.80 -7.68 0.33
CA ALA A 19 -0.89 -8.76 -0.02
C ALA A 19 -1.26 -10.07 0.68
N CYS A 20 -1.56 -10.03 1.99
CA CYS A 20 -2.04 -11.21 2.72
C CYS A 20 -3.33 -11.75 2.10
N LEU A 21 -4.30 -10.88 1.82
CA LEU A 21 -5.56 -11.27 1.20
C LEU A 21 -5.35 -11.88 -0.20
N HIS A 22 -4.48 -11.27 -1.02
CA HIS A 22 -4.15 -11.76 -2.35
C HIS A 22 -3.57 -13.18 -2.31
N ILE A 23 -2.61 -13.44 -1.43
CA ILE A 23 -1.99 -14.77 -1.28
C ILE A 23 -3.05 -15.79 -0.87
N VAL A 24 -3.87 -15.48 0.13
CA VAL A 24 -4.93 -16.38 0.60
C VAL A 24 -5.91 -16.68 -0.53
N LEU A 25 -6.41 -15.67 -1.25
CA LEU A 25 -7.35 -15.87 -2.35
C LEU A 25 -6.72 -16.62 -3.53
N ALA A 26 -5.46 -16.32 -3.88
CA ALA A 26 -4.77 -17.01 -4.96
C ALA A 26 -4.61 -18.50 -4.65
N VAL A 27 -4.28 -18.85 -3.39
CA VAL A 27 -4.14 -20.24 -2.95
C VAL A 27 -5.49 -20.95 -2.86
N VAL A 28 -6.51 -20.30 -2.29
CA VAL A 28 -7.83 -20.92 -2.05
C VAL A 28 -8.63 -21.08 -3.34
N LEU A 29 -8.64 -20.05 -4.18
CA LEU A 29 -9.45 -20.06 -5.41
C LEU A 29 -8.70 -20.68 -6.59
N ASN A 30 -7.36 -20.68 -6.58
CA ASN A 30 -6.51 -21.19 -7.67
C ASN A 30 -6.94 -20.69 -9.07
N THR A 31 -7.40 -19.43 -9.17
CA THR A 31 -7.86 -18.82 -10.41
C THR A 31 -7.01 -17.61 -10.78
N SER A 32 -6.64 -17.50 -12.05
CA SER A 32 -5.84 -16.38 -12.58
C SER A 32 -6.57 -15.02 -12.50
N SER A 33 -7.90 -15.03 -12.35
CA SER A 33 -8.72 -13.81 -12.23
C SER A 33 -8.35 -12.98 -11.00
N VAL A 34 -7.93 -13.63 -9.91
CA VAL A 34 -7.52 -12.95 -8.67
C VAL A 34 -6.34 -11.99 -8.95
N HIS A 35 -5.36 -12.41 -9.73
CA HIS A 35 -4.21 -11.55 -10.05
C HIS A 35 -4.61 -10.26 -10.76
N THR A 36 -5.57 -10.34 -11.69
CA THR A 36 -6.08 -9.18 -12.43
C THR A 36 -6.84 -8.22 -11.54
N SER A 37 -7.69 -8.72 -10.64
CA SER A 37 -8.43 -7.87 -9.70
C SER A 37 -7.50 -7.11 -8.75
N PHE A 38 -6.46 -7.77 -8.25
CA PHE A 38 -5.50 -7.15 -7.33
C PHE A 38 -4.52 -6.19 -8.04
N ALA A 39 -4.29 -6.37 -9.35
CA ALA A 39 -3.45 -5.45 -10.14
C ALA A 39 -3.95 -4.00 -10.15
N ILE A 40 -5.26 -3.79 -9.96
CA ILE A 40 -5.87 -2.44 -9.87
C ILE A 40 -5.69 -1.84 -8.47
N VAL A 41 -5.69 -2.68 -7.43
CA VAL A 41 -5.66 -2.25 -6.02
C VAL A 41 -4.25 -1.83 -5.59
N TYR A 42 -3.20 -2.51 -6.07
CA TYR A 42 -1.81 -2.17 -5.72
C TYR A 42 -1.39 -0.73 -6.08
N PRO A 43 -1.67 -0.21 -7.29
CA PRO A 43 -1.40 1.18 -7.64
C PRO A 43 -2.01 2.20 -6.68
N SER A 44 -3.22 1.94 -6.16
CA SER A 44 -3.87 2.85 -5.20
C SER A 44 -3.06 2.98 -3.92
N TRP A 45 -2.53 1.88 -3.38
CA TRP A 45 -1.68 1.93 -2.19
C TRP A 45 -0.31 2.56 -2.47
N ILE A 46 0.25 2.33 -3.66
CA ILE A 46 1.49 2.99 -4.10
C ILE A 46 1.30 4.50 -4.15
N ALA A 47 0.15 5.00 -4.62
CA ALA A 47 -0.15 6.43 -4.61
C ALA A 47 -0.14 7.01 -3.18
N PHE A 48 -0.74 6.32 -2.22
CA PHE A 48 -0.70 6.73 -0.80
C PHE A 48 0.72 6.73 -0.23
N LEU A 49 1.53 5.72 -0.54
CA LEU A 49 2.94 5.66 -0.15
C LEU A 49 3.76 6.79 -0.78
N ALA A 50 3.56 7.07 -2.07
CA ALA A 50 4.25 8.14 -2.77
C ALA A 50 3.90 9.52 -2.19
N MET A 51 2.61 9.78 -1.92
CA MET A 51 2.19 11.01 -1.26
C MET A 51 2.78 11.15 0.15
N GLY A 52 2.71 10.09 0.96
CA GLY A 52 3.26 10.09 2.31
C GLY A 52 4.77 10.30 2.33
N THR A 53 5.51 9.64 1.45
CA THR A 53 6.97 9.82 1.32
C THR A 53 7.34 11.22 0.84
N ALA A 54 6.62 11.77 -0.13
CA ALA A 54 6.83 13.13 -0.61
C ALA A 54 6.59 14.18 0.49
N GLN A 55 5.55 14.01 1.31
CA GLN A 55 5.26 14.91 2.43
C GLN A 55 6.34 14.83 3.52
N MET A 56 6.76 13.63 3.92
CA MET A 56 7.84 13.45 4.88
C MET A 56 9.17 14.04 4.38
N ALA A 57 9.45 13.91 3.08
CA ALA A 57 10.64 14.50 2.47
C ALA A 57 10.60 16.04 2.46
N LYS A 58 9.41 16.64 2.26
CA LYS A 58 9.22 18.10 2.37
C LYS A 58 9.40 18.60 3.79
N GLU A 59 8.80 17.93 4.78
CA GLU A 59 8.94 18.27 6.20
C GLU A 59 10.40 18.22 6.67
N LYS A 60 11.17 17.22 6.23
CA LYS A 60 12.61 17.13 6.53
C LYS A 60 13.45 18.24 5.89
N LYS A 61 13.03 18.81 4.76
CA LYS A 61 13.74 19.92 4.10
C LYS A 61 13.42 21.29 4.70
N GLN A 62 12.28 21.43 5.38
CA GLN A 62 11.85 22.67 6.01
C GLN A 62 12.28 22.80 7.48
N LYS A 63 12.86 21.75 8.06
CA LYS A 63 13.37 21.70 9.43
C LYS A 63 14.89 21.77 9.42
#